data_AF-A0A0D6TNW1-F1
#
_entry.id   AF-A0A0D6TNW1-F1
#
_cell.length_a   1.000
_cell.length_b   1.000
_cell.length_c   1.000
_cell.angle_alpha   90.00
_cell.angle_beta   90.00
_cell.angle_gamma   90.00
#
_symmetry.space_group_name_H-M   'P 1'
#
loop_
_entity.id
_entity.type
_entity.pdbx_description
1 polymer ?
#
loop_
_entity_poly.entity_id
_entity_poly.type
_entity_poly.pdbx_seq_one_letter_code
_entity_poly.pdbx_strand_id
1 'polypeptide(L)'
;MKKLFLNKLNLVLALIVLTFASCEKENDGIVPAQDQTSQSIENLKAALLPPTTQELPKIVSDQINSSKANLLHYTDKGMEILEVTVLGTINTADALNLSKEIISSKESVVANGDVAEPSSIVAGPLKDLYSGNELLEIQDNLNEVATNELKINDQILEITWNIKNKKVKSLCFYRTDGIVWDNVIGGLVIMEQPQIEESSQGDFHSKVSSKWRSLTWTANWLWGSKRGEMGAKITIYYSSSRVTNTDRSDWGNISLGKARSESKILNNTGSYGKIRYALGLCTPTGSLSFNSSNFTVSFSGLGSNIIANGTLTLYP
;
A
#
# COMPACT_ATOMS: atom_id res chain seq x y z
N MET A 1 85.57 33.02 -16.42
CA MET A 1 84.27 32.34 -16.56
C MET A 1 83.52 32.44 -15.23
N LYS A 2 82.99 33.58 -14.75
CA LYS A 2 82.08 34.59 -15.32
C LYS A 2 80.84 33.98 -15.99
N LYS A 3 79.71 34.12 -15.28
CA LYS A 3 78.36 34.37 -15.80
C LYS A 3 77.85 33.36 -16.85
N LEU A 4 77.44 32.15 -16.43
CA LEU A 4 76.46 31.40 -17.23
C LEU A 4 75.60 30.38 -16.45
N PHE A 5 75.88 30.09 -15.17
CA PHE A 5 75.15 29.05 -14.43
C PHE A 5 74.18 29.55 -13.35
N LEU A 6 74.02 30.87 -13.18
CA LEU A 6 73.07 31.44 -12.22
C LEU A 6 71.76 31.98 -12.84
N ASN A 7 71.52 31.78 -14.15
CA ASN A 7 70.38 32.39 -14.85
C ASN A 7 69.36 31.40 -15.45
N LYS A 8 69.37 30.14 -15.00
CA LYS A 8 68.32 29.14 -15.36
C LYS A 8 67.64 28.49 -14.15
N LEU A 9 67.88 29.00 -12.94
CA LEU A 9 67.25 28.50 -11.71
C LEU A 9 66.05 29.33 -11.24
N ASN A 10 65.81 30.51 -11.85
CA ASN A 10 64.72 31.42 -11.47
C ASN A 10 63.58 31.53 -12.51
N LEU A 11 63.46 30.56 -13.44
CA LEU A 11 62.38 30.59 -14.45
C LEU A 11 61.49 29.33 -14.49
N VAL A 12 61.69 28.38 -13.57
CA VAL A 12 60.83 27.17 -13.46
C VAL A 12 60.11 27.10 -12.11
N LEU A 13 60.41 27.99 -11.17
CA LEU A 13 59.77 28.03 -9.84
C LEU A 13 58.71 29.14 -9.68
N ALA A 14 58.24 29.72 -10.79
CA ALA A 14 57.23 30.79 -10.82
C ALA A 14 55.93 30.35 -11.54
N LEU A 15 55.63 29.05 -11.57
CA LEU A 15 54.45 28.51 -12.26
C LEU A 15 53.66 27.45 -11.48
N ILE A 16 53.80 27.38 -10.15
CA ILE A 16 53.04 26.44 -9.29
C ILE A 16 52.29 27.14 -8.13
N VAL A 17 52.23 28.47 -8.10
CA VAL A 17 51.43 29.21 -7.11
C VAL A 17 50.57 30.23 -7.88
N LEU A 18 49.25 30.18 -7.68
CA LEU A 18 48.15 30.86 -8.41
C LEU A 18 47.63 30.00 -9.59
N THR A 19 46.53 29.25 -9.50
CA THR A 19 45.22 29.64 -8.98
C THR A 19 44.35 28.38 -8.77
N PHE A 20 44.27 27.85 -7.55
CA PHE A 20 43.05 27.16 -7.12
C PHE A 20 42.12 28.23 -6.55
N ALA A 21 41.44 28.97 -7.43
CA ALA A 21 40.20 29.65 -7.07
C ALA A 21 39.11 28.58 -7.02
N SER A 22 39.11 27.77 -5.97
CA SER A 22 37.91 27.03 -5.58
C SER A 22 37.05 28.01 -4.80
N CYS A 23 35.85 28.29 -5.32
CA CYS A 23 34.80 28.96 -4.58
C CYS A 23 34.67 28.31 -3.20
N GLU A 24 34.89 29.08 -2.14
CA GLU A 24 34.23 28.87 -0.86
C GLU A 24 32.73 29.02 -1.13
N LYS A 25 32.07 27.89 -1.38
CA LYS A 25 30.63 27.78 -1.13
C LYS A 25 30.52 27.30 0.30
N GLU A 26 29.87 28.11 1.13
CA GLU A 26 29.47 27.79 2.48
C GLU A 26 28.92 26.36 2.51
N ASN A 27 29.63 25.51 3.25
CA ASN A 27 29.23 24.15 3.52
C ASN A 27 28.11 24.21 4.55
N ASP A 28 26.89 24.56 4.10
CA ASP A 28 25.69 24.13 4.80
C ASP A 28 25.79 22.62 4.88
N GLY A 29 26.06 22.14 6.10
CA GLY A 29 26.27 20.73 6.38
C GLY A 29 25.13 19.93 5.76
N ILE A 30 25.46 19.15 4.72
CA ILE A 30 24.60 18.07 4.28
C ILE A 30 24.64 17.05 5.42
N VAL A 31 23.75 17.25 6.38
CA VAL A 31 23.41 16.25 7.37
C VAL A 31 22.93 15.04 6.56
N PRO A 32 23.57 13.86 6.67
CA PRO A 32 23.12 12.67 5.99
C PRO A 32 21.62 12.47 6.26
N ALA A 33 20.82 12.13 5.24
CA ALA A 33 19.36 12.01 5.40
C ALA A 33 18.93 11.00 6.50
N GLN A 34 19.83 10.08 6.86
CA GLN A 34 19.68 9.13 7.95
C GLN A 34 19.72 9.80 9.34
N ASP A 35 20.51 10.87 9.50
CA ASP A 35 20.57 11.68 10.73
C ASP A 35 19.33 12.57 10.88
N GLN A 36 18.80 13.13 9.77
CA GLN A 36 17.58 13.95 9.79
C GLN A 36 16.32 13.16 10.16
N THR A 37 16.20 11.92 9.69
CA THR A 37 15.05 11.05 10.01
C THR A 37 15.08 10.62 11.48
N SER A 38 16.26 10.23 11.96
CA SER A 38 16.48 9.87 13.36
C SER A 38 16.16 11.05 14.28
N GLN A 39 16.59 12.26 13.91
CA GLN A 39 16.27 13.48 14.64
C GLN A 39 14.77 13.82 14.62
N SER A 40 14.09 13.57 13.50
CA SER A 40 12.64 13.80 13.38
C SER A 40 11.83 12.86 14.28
N ILE A 41 12.23 11.59 14.39
CA ILE A 41 11.61 10.61 15.30
C ILE A 41 11.84 11.00 16.77
N GLU A 42 13.05 11.43 17.13
CA GLU A 42 13.32 11.91 18.49
C GLU A 42 12.53 13.19 18.83
N ASN A 43 12.41 14.12 17.87
CA ASN A 43 11.55 15.29 18.02
C ASN A 43 10.08 14.91 18.21
N LEU A 44 9.59 13.92 17.46
CA LEU A 44 8.24 13.39 17.64
C LEU A 44 8.07 12.80 19.05
N LYS A 45 8.98 11.93 19.49
CA LYS A 45 8.93 11.34 20.85
C LYS A 45 8.88 12.41 21.93
N ALA A 46 9.64 13.50 21.79
CA ALA A 46 9.63 14.63 22.72
C ALA A 46 8.30 15.42 22.70
N ALA A 47 7.60 15.45 21.56
CA ALA A 47 6.32 16.14 21.40
C ALA A 47 5.10 15.31 21.82
N LEU A 48 5.23 14.00 21.96
CA LEU A 48 4.15 13.11 22.39
C LEU A 48 3.91 13.19 23.89
N LEU A 49 2.68 12.92 24.31
CA LEU A 49 2.41 12.54 25.70
C LEU A 49 3.05 11.16 25.94
N PRO A 50 4.01 11.03 26.88
CA PRO A 50 4.70 9.77 27.10
C PRO A 50 3.72 8.67 27.54
N PRO A 51 3.95 7.42 27.13
CA PRO A 51 3.10 6.32 27.52
C PRO A 51 3.30 6.00 29.00
N THR A 52 2.20 5.70 29.69
CA THR A 52 2.25 5.21 31.09
C THR A 52 2.52 3.71 31.18
N THR A 53 2.34 2.98 30.07
CA THR A 53 2.57 1.54 29.95
C THR A 53 2.98 1.17 28.53
N GLN A 54 3.71 0.07 28.39
CA GLN A 54 4.00 -0.56 27.09
C GLN A 54 2.95 -1.62 26.71
N GLU A 55 1.96 -1.88 27.59
CA GLU A 55 0.86 -2.78 27.29
C GLU A 55 -0.08 -2.18 26.24
N LEU A 56 -0.41 -2.99 25.23
CA LEU A 56 -1.33 -2.61 24.17
C LEU A 56 -2.78 -2.99 24.55
N PRO A 57 -3.77 -2.22 24.07
CA PRO A 57 -5.16 -2.68 24.07
C PRO A 57 -5.28 -4.07 23.43
N LYS A 58 -6.13 -4.93 23.99
CA LYS A 58 -6.26 -6.34 23.57
C LYS A 58 -6.47 -6.48 22.06
N ILE A 59 -7.34 -5.67 21.46
CA ILE A 59 -7.63 -5.72 20.02
C ILE A 59 -6.37 -5.45 19.18
N VAL A 60 -5.59 -4.43 19.56
CA VAL A 60 -4.34 -4.07 18.87
C VAL A 60 -3.30 -5.17 19.04
N SER A 61 -3.16 -5.72 20.24
CA SER A 61 -2.27 -6.87 20.49
C SER A 61 -2.65 -8.09 19.64
N ASP A 62 -3.95 -8.43 19.59
CA ASP A 62 -4.47 -9.54 18.78
C ASP A 62 -4.20 -9.31 17.29
N GLN A 63 -4.37 -8.07 16.79
CA GLN A 63 -4.07 -7.69 15.42
C GLN A 63 -2.57 -7.85 15.08
N ILE A 64 -1.68 -7.36 15.95
CA ILE A 64 -0.22 -7.52 15.77
C ILE A 64 0.18 -9.00 15.80
N ASN A 65 -0.34 -9.78 16.75
CA ASN A 65 -0.02 -11.20 16.90
C ASN A 65 -0.53 -12.02 15.70
N SER A 66 -1.74 -11.74 15.23
CA SER A 66 -2.29 -12.39 14.04
C SER A 66 -1.50 -12.00 12.79
N SER A 67 -1.08 -10.74 12.67
CA SER A 67 -0.21 -10.28 11.58
C SER A 67 1.14 -11.02 11.57
N LYS A 68 1.77 -11.20 12.74
CA LYS A 68 2.99 -12.02 12.89
C LYS A 68 2.78 -13.45 12.38
N ALA A 69 1.69 -14.08 12.81
CA ALA A 69 1.37 -15.46 12.42
C ALA A 69 1.15 -15.59 10.91
N ASN A 70 0.40 -14.68 10.30
CA ASN A 70 0.15 -14.70 8.86
C ASN A 70 1.40 -14.38 8.03
N LEU A 71 2.22 -13.41 8.45
CA LEU A 71 3.50 -13.13 7.80
C LEU A 71 4.43 -14.36 7.81
N LEU A 72 4.51 -15.06 8.94
CA LEU A 72 5.26 -16.31 9.05
C LEU A 72 4.68 -17.41 8.13
N HIS A 73 3.35 -17.54 8.10
CA HIS A 73 2.67 -18.54 7.27
C HIS A 73 2.91 -18.32 5.77
N TYR A 74 2.79 -17.08 5.30
CA TYR A 74 2.80 -16.80 3.86
C TYR A 74 4.19 -16.49 3.29
N THR A 75 5.08 -15.84 4.05
CA THR A 75 6.33 -15.30 3.49
C THR A 75 7.56 -16.16 3.77
N ASP A 76 7.44 -17.26 4.52
CA ASP A 76 8.54 -18.12 4.96
C ASP A 76 9.75 -17.31 5.48
N LYS A 77 9.47 -16.37 6.39
CA LYS A 77 10.43 -15.42 7.00
C LYS A 77 11.00 -14.34 6.06
N GLY A 78 10.44 -14.18 4.87
CA GLY A 78 10.75 -13.05 3.99
C GLY A 78 10.38 -11.69 4.60
N MET A 79 9.38 -11.68 5.50
CA MET A 79 8.98 -10.52 6.27
C MET A 79 8.53 -10.91 7.69
N GLU A 80 8.99 -10.19 8.71
CA GLU A 80 8.66 -10.47 10.11
C GLU A 80 8.55 -9.17 10.93
N ILE A 81 7.62 -9.14 11.91
CA ILE A 81 7.60 -8.11 12.95
C ILE A 81 8.48 -8.58 14.10
N LEU A 82 9.61 -7.91 14.33
CA LEU A 82 10.58 -8.26 15.36
C LEU A 82 10.23 -7.65 16.72
N GLU A 83 9.87 -6.36 16.73
CA GLU A 83 9.68 -5.58 17.96
C GLU A 83 8.57 -4.55 17.76
N VAL A 84 7.83 -4.26 18.82
CA VAL A 84 6.78 -3.24 18.86
C VAL A 84 6.94 -2.45 20.15
N THR A 85 7.10 -1.14 20.03
CA THR A 85 7.33 -0.25 21.17
C THR A 85 6.31 0.89 21.15
N VAL A 86 5.63 1.14 22.27
CA VAL A 86 4.71 2.28 22.40
C VAL A 86 5.53 3.55 22.56
N LEU A 87 5.33 4.50 21.64
CA LEU A 87 6.02 5.80 21.67
C LEU A 87 5.28 6.84 22.50
N GLY A 88 3.94 6.82 22.50
CA GLY A 88 3.13 7.78 23.24
C GLY A 88 1.81 8.12 22.55
N THR A 89 1.18 9.21 22.98
CA THR A 89 -0.11 9.70 22.47
C THR A 89 0.05 11.07 21.82
N ILE A 90 -0.59 11.27 20.67
CA ILE A 90 -0.67 12.57 20.00
C ILE A 90 -1.60 13.48 20.80
N ASN A 91 -1.08 14.41 21.59
CA ASN A 91 -1.89 15.32 22.42
C ASN A 91 -1.86 16.78 21.93
N THR A 92 -1.09 17.07 20.88
CA THR A 92 -0.92 18.43 20.32
C THR A 92 -1.03 18.41 18.79
N ALA A 93 -1.35 19.57 18.21
CA ALA A 93 -1.32 19.75 16.75
C ALA A 93 0.09 19.57 16.17
N ASP A 94 1.12 19.98 16.90
CA ASP A 94 2.52 19.86 16.46
C ASP A 94 2.94 18.39 16.35
N ALA A 95 2.61 17.56 17.36
CA ALA A 95 2.88 16.13 17.31
C ALA A 95 2.10 15.43 16.17
N LEU A 96 0.88 15.89 15.88
CA LEU A 96 0.08 15.39 14.77
C LEU A 96 0.73 15.73 13.43
N ASN A 97 1.19 16.97 13.25
CA ASN A 97 1.85 17.42 12.03
C ASN A 97 3.19 16.71 11.82
N LEU A 98 4.02 16.60 12.86
CA LEU A 98 5.27 15.82 12.80
C LEU A 98 5.01 14.37 12.41
N SER A 99 3.97 13.76 12.97
CA SER A 99 3.58 12.39 12.62
C SER A 99 3.27 12.24 11.13
N LYS A 100 2.46 13.16 10.58
CA LYS A 100 2.12 13.18 9.14
C LYS A 100 3.35 13.37 8.27
N GLU A 101 4.21 14.35 8.60
CA GLU A 101 5.46 14.63 7.89
C GLU A 101 6.40 13.42 7.87
N ILE A 102 6.55 12.73 9.00
CA ILE A 102 7.43 11.56 9.10
C ILE A 102 6.92 10.43 8.20
N ILE A 103 5.63 10.12 8.24
CA ILE A 103 5.09 8.99 7.46
C ILE A 103 4.97 9.27 5.97
N SER A 104 4.87 10.54 5.56
CA SER A 104 4.94 10.95 4.16
C SER A 104 6.36 11.31 3.72
N SER A 105 7.37 11.24 4.58
CA SER A 105 8.75 11.57 4.21
C SER A 105 9.33 10.55 3.24
N LYS A 106 10.27 10.97 2.39
CA LYS A 106 10.99 10.08 1.46
C LYS A 106 11.76 8.93 2.14
N GLU A 107 11.99 9.04 3.45
CA GLU A 107 12.70 8.07 4.28
C GLU A 107 11.73 7.07 4.94
N SER A 108 10.43 7.35 4.88
CA SER A 108 9.37 6.49 5.38
C SER A 108 9.41 5.13 4.71
N VAL A 109 9.33 4.08 5.51
CA VAL A 109 9.31 2.70 5.06
C VAL A 109 7.88 2.35 4.67
N VAL A 110 7.74 1.84 3.45
CA VAL A 110 6.47 1.39 2.89
C VAL A 110 6.60 -0.05 2.44
N ALA A 111 5.47 -0.74 2.33
CA ALA A 111 5.40 -2.02 1.65
C ALA A 111 4.11 -2.11 0.84
N ASN A 112 4.14 -2.83 -0.28
CA ASN A 112 2.96 -3.20 -1.04
C ASN A 112 3.13 -4.59 -1.65
N GLY A 113 2.01 -5.22 -1.99
CA GLY A 113 1.95 -6.57 -2.53
C GLY A 113 0.96 -7.46 -1.77
N ASP A 114 0.73 -8.64 -2.33
CA ASP A 114 -0.03 -9.70 -1.69
C ASP A 114 0.94 -10.64 -0.96
N VAL A 115 0.75 -10.81 0.35
CA VAL A 115 1.63 -11.71 1.09
C VAL A 115 1.40 -13.17 0.71
N ALA A 116 0.21 -13.54 0.22
CA ALA A 116 -0.04 -14.88 -0.32
C ALA A 116 0.72 -15.14 -1.63
N GLU A 117 1.25 -14.10 -2.27
CA GLU A 117 2.19 -14.17 -3.40
C GLU A 117 3.49 -13.41 -3.06
N PRO A 118 4.41 -13.96 -2.24
CA PRO A 118 5.55 -13.22 -1.67
C PRO A 118 6.47 -12.55 -2.71
N SER A 119 6.53 -13.05 -3.94
CA SER A 119 7.28 -12.46 -5.04
C SER A 119 6.72 -11.10 -5.50
N SER A 120 5.44 -10.82 -5.22
CA SER A 120 4.79 -9.54 -5.51
C SER A 120 5.19 -8.42 -4.54
N ILE A 121 5.81 -8.77 -3.39
CA ILE A 121 6.09 -7.80 -2.34
C ILE A 121 7.27 -6.89 -2.68
N VAL A 122 6.98 -5.58 -2.71
CA VAL A 122 7.94 -4.49 -2.79
C VAL A 122 7.92 -3.72 -1.47
N ALA A 123 9.08 -3.52 -0.85
CA ALA A 123 9.18 -2.85 0.44
C ALA A 123 10.55 -2.19 0.65
N GLY A 124 10.54 -1.06 1.35
CA GLY A 124 11.73 -0.25 1.63
C GLY A 124 11.39 1.23 1.86
N PRO A 125 12.40 2.08 2.08
CA PRO A 125 12.23 3.53 2.10
C PRO A 125 11.66 4.04 0.78
N LEU A 126 10.74 5.01 0.84
CA LEU A 126 10.08 5.56 -0.35
C LEU A 126 11.05 6.01 -1.45
N LYS A 127 12.11 6.73 -1.09
CA LYS A 127 13.14 7.22 -2.02
C LYS A 127 13.88 6.11 -2.78
N ASP A 128 13.93 4.91 -2.21
CA ASP A 128 14.64 3.77 -2.80
C ASP A 128 13.73 3.04 -3.81
N LEU A 129 12.42 3.25 -3.70
CA LEU A 129 11.40 2.60 -4.53
C LEU A 129 10.88 3.53 -5.64
N TYR A 130 10.86 4.84 -5.41
CA TYR A 130 10.23 5.82 -6.29
C TYR A 130 11.10 7.06 -6.47
N SER A 131 10.94 7.74 -7.61
CA SER A 131 11.70 8.95 -7.93
C SER A 131 10.88 9.97 -8.74
N GLY A 132 11.36 11.20 -8.81
CA GLY A 132 10.72 12.27 -9.60
C GLY A 132 9.28 12.54 -9.17
N ASN A 133 8.39 12.72 -10.15
CA ASN A 133 6.98 13.05 -9.90
C ASN A 133 6.20 11.92 -9.21
N GLU A 134 6.57 10.66 -9.45
CA GLU A 134 5.90 9.51 -8.83
C GLU A 134 6.11 9.48 -7.31
N LEU A 135 7.34 9.79 -6.86
CA LEU A 135 7.63 9.94 -5.44
C LEU A 135 6.75 11.04 -4.81
N LEU A 136 6.66 12.20 -5.47
CA LEU A 136 5.84 13.31 -4.99
C LEU A 136 4.36 12.94 -4.88
N GLU A 137 3.78 12.29 -5.90
CA GLU A 137 2.40 11.82 -5.89
C GLU A 137 2.14 10.84 -4.73
N ILE A 138 3.08 9.93 -4.47
CA ILE A 138 2.96 8.98 -3.36
C ILE A 138 3.04 9.67 -1.99
N GLN A 139 3.95 10.64 -1.83
CA GLN A 139 4.05 11.42 -0.60
C GLN A 139 2.77 12.24 -0.36
N ASP A 140 2.19 12.83 -1.40
CA ASP A 140 0.92 13.56 -1.32
C ASP A 140 -0.24 12.64 -0.93
N ASN A 141 -0.35 11.46 -1.56
CA ASN A 141 -1.37 10.46 -1.21
C ASN A 141 -1.23 9.98 0.24
N LEU A 142 0.01 9.74 0.70
CA LEU A 142 0.27 9.38 2.10
C LEU A 142 -0.16 10.48 3.05
N ASN A 143 0.14 11.74 2.73
CA ASN A 143 -0.25 12.88 3.54
C ASN A 143 -1.77 13.09 3.56
N GLU A 144 -2.46 12.83 2.45
CA GLU A 144 -3.93 12.86 2.36
C GLU A 144 -4.54 11.80 3.29
N VAL A 145 -4.10 10.55 3.19
CA VAL A 145 -4.56 9.45 4.05
C VAL A 145 -4.28 9.79 5.51
N ALA A 146 -3.07 10.23 5.83
CA ALA A 146 -2.69 10.63 7.18
C ALA A 146 -3.56 11.77 7.72
N THR A 147 -3.94 12.71 6.86
CA THR A 147 -4.80 13.84 7.25
C THR A 147 -6.23 13.42 7.55
N ASN A 148 -6.75 12.44 6.82
CA ASN A 148 -8.11 11.94 7.01
C ASN A 148 -8.21 10.98 8.20
N GLU A 149 -7.20 10.13 8.39
CA GLU A 149 -7.25 9.04 9.36
C GLU A 149 -6.67 9.40 10.73
N LEU A 150 -5.60 10.20 10.79
CA LEU A 150 -4.91 10.50 12.04
C LEU A 150 -5.53 11.68 12.78
N LYS A 151 -5.67 11.52 14.10
CA LYS A 151 -6.34 12.48 14.98
C LYS A 151 -5.56 12.68 16.27
N ILE A 152 -5.84 13.81 16.92
CA ILE A 152 -5.44 14.00 18.33
C ILE A 152 -6.06 12.87 19.15
N ASN A 153 -5.30 12.37 20.12
CA ASN A 153 -5.51 11.20 20.97
C ASN A 153 -5.21 9.84 20.32
N ASP A 154 -4.80 9.80 19.05
CA ASP A 154 -4.24 8.56 18.50
C ASP A 154 -2.90 8.23 19.18
N GLN A 155 -2.67 6.93 19.36
CA GLN A 155 -1.47 6.39 19.98
C GLN A 155 -0.51 5.88 18.90
N ILE A 156 0.78 5.95 19.17
CA ILE A 156 1.82 5.59 18.20
C ILE A 156 2.66 4.42 18.69
N LEU A 157 2.87 3.45 17.81
CA LEU A 157 3.85 2.38 17.93
C LEU A 157 5.00 2.63 16.96
N GLU A 158 6.22 2.32 17.40
CA GLU A 158 7.32 2.04 16.50
C GLU A 158 7.37 0.53 16.28
N ILE A 159 7.17 0.09 15.03
CA ILE A 159 7.27 -1.32 14.66
C ILE A 159 8.61 -1.53 13.97
N THR A 160 9.37 -2.49 14.48
CA THR A 160 10.61 -2.93 13.87
C THR A 160 10.37 -4.19 13.05
N TRP A 161 10.75 -4.13 11.78
CA TRP A 161 10.55 -5.19 10.81
C TRP A 161 11.88 -5.82 10.41
N ASN A 162 11.86 -7.11 10.11
CA ASN A 162 12.82 -7.75 9.22
C ASN A 162 12.16 -7.88 7.85
N ILE A 163 12.69 -7.24 6.82
CA ILE A 163 12.19 -7.36 5.45
C ILE A 163 13.36 -7.78 4.56
N LYS A 164 13.32 -9.00 4.03
CA LYS A 164 14.39 -9.58 3.20
C LYS A 164 15.78 -9.39 3.83
N ASN A 165 15.90 -9.71 5.13
CA ASN A 165 17.12 -9.56 5.95
C ASN A 165 17.57 -8.12 6.25
N LYS A 166 16.73 -7.12 5.99
CA LYS A 166 16.99 -5.73 6.39
C LYS A 166 16.09 -5.34 7.57
N LYS A 167 16.72 -4.80 8.62
CA LYS A 167 16.00 -4.27 9.77
C LYS A 167 15.56 -2.84 9.47
N VAL A 168 14.25 -2.60 9.48
CA VAL A 168 13.65 -1.28 9.19
C VAL A 168 12.57 -0.95 10.23
N LYS A 169 12.19 0.31 10.33
CA LYS A 169 11.18 0.78 11.29
C LYS A 169 10.07 1.54 10.59
N SER A 170 8.83 1.35 11.05
CA SER A 170 7.67 2.13 10.64
C SER A 170 6.94 2.67 11.87
N LEU A 171 6.11 3.70 11.65
CA LEU A 171 5.16 4.18 12.64
C LEU A 171 3.78 3.57 12.36
N CYS A 172 3.17 3.02 13.41
CA CYS A 172 1.82 2.49 13.39
C CYS A 172 0.95 3.27 14.37
N PHE A 173 -0.15 3.81 13.89
CA PHE A 173 -1.13 4.58 14.64
C PHE A 173 -2.28 3.68 15.02
N TYR A 174 -2.74 3.81 16.27
CA TYR A 174 -3.80 2.97 16.80
C TYR A 174 -4.66 3.70 17.82
N ARG A 175 -5.81 3.09 18.08
CA ARG A 175 -6.80 3.48 19.09
C ARG A 175 -7.16 2.25 19.91
N THR A 176 -8.03 2.43 20.90
CA THR A 176 -8.51 1.31 21.73
C THR A 176 -9.25 0.23 20.93
N ASP A 177 -9.85 0.59 19.80
CA ASP A 177 -10.62 -0.28 18.92
C ASP A 177 -9.79 -0.93 17.79
N GLY A 178 -8.50 -0.57 17.65
CA GLY A 178 -7.58 -1.24 16.73
C GLY A 178 -6.55 -0.33 16.07
N ILE A 179 -5.77 -0.94 15.18
CA ILE A 179 -4.83 -0.25 14.29
C ILE A 179 -5.61 0.63 13.31
N VAL A 180 -5.17 1.89 13.20
CA VAL A 180 -5.71 2.89 12.28
C VAL A 180 -4.90 2.89 10.99
N TRP A 181 -3.57 3.02 11.09
CA TRP A 181 -2.70 3.16 9.92
C TRP A 181 -1.25 2.78 10.20
N ASP A 182 -0.61 2.14 9.23
CA ASP A 182 0.84 1.94 9.16
C ASP A 182 1.18 1.74 7.66
N ASN A 183 2.27 2.33 7.19
CA ASN A 183 2.63 2.30 5.76
C ASN A 183 3.03 0.91 5.22
N VAL A 184 3.42 -0.01 6.10
CA VAL A 184 3.75 -1.41 5.79
C VAL A 184 2.49 -2.25 5.91
N ILE A 185 1.81 -2.24 7.06
CA ILE A 185 0.59 -3.04 7.28
C ILE A 185 -0.55 -2.59 6.35
N GLY A 186 -0.69 -1.27 6.19
CA GLY A 186 -1.69 -0.62 5.36
C GLY A 186 -1.47 -0.84 3.87
N GLY A 187 -0.23 -1.01 3.44
CA GLY A 187 0.08 -1.24 2.03
C GLY A 187 0.05 -2.70 1.61
N LEU A 188 0.10 -3.66 2.54
CA LEU A 188 0.02 -5.10 2.27
C LEU A 188 -1.43 -5.64 2.36
N VAL A 189 -1.67 -6.76 1.69
CA VAL A 189 -2.94 -7.51 1.73
C VAL A 189 -2.70 -9.01 1.78
N ILE A 190 -3.69 -9.76 2.25
CA ILE A 190 -3.81 -11.19 1.99
C ILE A 190 -4.97 -11.36 1.01
N MET A 191 -4.71 -11.86 -0.19
CA MET A 191 -5.78 -12.19 -1.12
C MET A 191 -6.23 -13.63 -0.99
N GLU A 192 -7.55 -13.80 -0.88
CA GLU A 192 -8.15 -15.12 -0.99
C GLU A 192 -8.32 -15.49 -2.47
N GLN A 193 -8.27 -16.80 -2.72
CA GLN A 193 -8.66 -17.35 -4.01
C GLN A 193 -10.13 -17.00 -4.31
N PRO A 194 -10.47 -16.68 -5.58
CA PRO A 194 -11.81 -16.27 -5.93
C PRO A 194 -12.83 -17.36 -5.58
N GLN A 195 -13.85 -16.98 -4.83
CA GLN A 195 -15.00 -17.83 -4.55
C GLN A 195 -15.94 -17.79 -5.75
N ILE A 196 -16.32 -18.97 -6.25
CA ILE A 196 -17.29 -19.12 -7.34
C ILE A 196 -18.52 -19.81 -6.77
N GLU A 197 -19.66 -19.15 -6.85
CA GLU A 197 -20.93 -19.72 -6.44
C GLU A 197 -21.90 -19.77 -7.63
N GLU A 198 -22.71 -20.82 -7.68
CA GLU A 198 -23.76 -20.97 -8.68
C GLU A 198 -25.02 -21.45 -7.96
N SER A 199 -26.16 -20.88 -8.28
CA SER A 199 -27.44 -21.36 -7.72
C SER A 199 -27.64 -22.82 -8.09
N SER A 200 -28.13 -23.62 -7.14
CA SER A 200 -28.62 -24.98 -7.43
C SER A 200 -29.66 -24.96 -8.55
N GLN A 201 -29.81 -26.08 -9.26
CA GLN A 201 -30.76 -26.20 -10.37
C GLN A 201 -32.14 -25.69 -9.94
N GLY A 202 -32.63 -24.67 -10.66
CA GLY A 202 -33.89 -24.01 -10.36
C GLY A 202 -35.07 -24.97 -10.43
N ASP A 203 -36.12 -24.65 -9.67
CA ASP A 203 -37.35 -25.42 -9.62
C ASP A 203 -37.92 -25.62 -11.05
N PHE A 204 -37.86 -26.85 -11.56
CA PHE A 204 -38.28 -27.19 -12.93
C PHE A 204 -39.82 -27.11 -13.12
N HIS A 205 -40.57 -26.82 -12.05
CA HIS A 205 -42.02 -26.73 -12.07
C HIS A 205 -42.57 -25.32 -12.37
N SER A 206 -41.72 -24.29 -12.42
CA SER A 206 -42.14 -22.92 -12.73
C SER A 206 -42.07 -22.60 -14.24
N LYS A 207 -42.98 -21.76 -14.75
CA LYS A 207 -42.95 -21.32 -16.16
C LYS A 207 -41.78 -20.39 -16.49
N VAL A 208 -41.18 -19.75 -15.49
CA VAL A 208 -40.04 -18.84 -15.62
C VAL A 208 -39.13 -19.06 -14.42
N SER A 209 -37.99 -19.72 -14.64
CA SER A 209 -37.00 -20.00 -13.61
C SER A 209 -35.77 -19.12 -13.81
N SER A 210 -35.00 -18.90 -12.75
CA SER A 210 -33.75 -18.13 -12.81
C SER A 210 -32.58 -18.94 -12.27
N LYS A 211 -31.42 -18.77 -12.88
CA LYS A 211 -30.14 -19.31 -12.40
C LYS A 211 -29.14 -18.17 -12.30
N TRP A 212 -28.28 -18.21 -11.31
CA TRP A 212 -27.22 -17.21 -11.17
C TRP A 212 -25.88 -17.84 -10.90
N ARG A 213 -24.82 -17.13 -11.28
CA ARG A 213 -23.44 -17.45 -10.97
C ARG A 213 -22.74 -16.18 -10.53
N SER A 214 -22.01 -16.24 -9.43
CA SER A 214 -21.19 -15.15 -8.92
C SER A 214 -19.74 -15.56 -8.82
N LEU A 215 -18.88 -14.55 -8.84
CA LEU A 215 -17.48 -14.71 -8.56
C LEU A 215 -17.01 -13.54 -7.70
N THR A 216 -16.36 -13.85 -6.59
CA THR A 216 -16.04 -12.93 -5.50
C THR A 216 -14.57 -13.05 -5.10
N TRP A 217 -13.87 -11.93 -4.99
CA TRP A 217 -12.52 -11.84 -4.42
C TRP A 217 -12.59 -11.10 -3.09
N THR A 218 -11.98 -11.68 -2.06
CA THR A 218 -11.86 -11.08 -0.74
C THR A 218 -10.42 -10.65 -0.50
N ALA A 219 -10.24 -9.40 -0.10
CA ALA A 219 -8.98 -8.89 0.42
C ALA A 219 -9.07 -8.82 1.95
N ASN A 220 -8.07 -9.39 2.63
CA ASN A 220 -7.96 -9.36 4.08
C ASN A 220 -6.80 -8.47 4.51
N TRP A 221 -6.94 -7.90 5.70
CA TRP A 221 -5.83 -7.29 6.43
C TRP A 221 -4.78 -8.33 6.79
N LEU A 222 -3.56 -7.92 7.12
CA LEU A 222 -2.53 -8.85 7.60
C LEU A 222 -2.95 -9.65 8.84
N TRP A 223 -3.83 -9.11 9.68
CA TRP A 223 -4.39 -9.82 10.83
C TRP A 223 -5.61 -10.71 10.48
N GLY A 224 -5.93 -10.88 9.20
CA GLY A 224 -6.90 -11.86 8.70
C GLY A 224 -8.36 -11.40 8.64
N SER A 225 -8.72 -10.27 9.23
CA SER A 225 -10.11 -9.77 9.07
C SER A 225 -10.31 -9.21 7.66
N LYS A 226 -11.55 -9.31 7.16
CA LYS A 226 -11.95 -8.75 5.87
C LYS A 226 -11.67 -7.25 5.79
N ARG A 227 -10.91 -6.87 4.76
CA ARG A 227 -10.56 -5.49 4.41
C ARG A 227 -11.42 -4.97 3.28
N GLY A 228 -11.71 -5.81 2.29
CA GLY A 228 -12.51 -5.44 1.14
C GLY A 228 -12.97 -6.64 0.35
N GLU A 229 -13.86 -6.39 -0.59
CA GLU A 229 -14.35 -7.40 -1.52
C GLU A 229 -14.72 -6.75 -2.85
N MET A 230 -14.51 -7.49 -3.92
CA MET A 230 -15.05 -7.17 -5.23
C MET A 230 -15.63 -8.41 -5.89
N GLY A 231 -16.63 -8.23 -6.75
CA GLY A 231 -17.23 -9.36 -7.44
C GLY A 231 -18.14 -8.98 -8.59
N ALA A 232 -18.52 -10.01 -9.33
CA ALA A 232 -19.47 -9.91 -10.42
C ALA A 232 -20.44 -11.10 -10.36
N LYS A 233 -21.70 -10.84 -10.73
CA LYS A 233 -22.78 -11.83 -10.77
C LYS A 233 -23.53 -11.70 -12.09
N ILE A 234 -23.77 -12.85 -12.72
CA ILE A 234 -24.70 -13.00 -13.83
C ILE A 234 -25.94 -13.74 -13.35
N THR A 235 -27.12 -13.29 -13.75
CA THR A 235 -28.38 -13.99 -13.54
C THR A 235 -29.04 -14.19 -14.90
N ILE A 236 -29.42 -15.42 -15.24
CA ILE A 236 -30.22 -15.71 -16.43
C ILE A 236 -31.62 -16.11 -16.00
N TYR A 237 -32.61 -15.67 -16.76
CA TYR A 237 -33.99 -16.15 -16.67
C TYR A 237 -34.25 -17.03 -17.88
N TYR A 238 -34.94 -18.14 -17.66
CA TYR A 238 -35.22 -19.09 -18.73
C TYR A 238 -36.64 -19.65 -18.64
N SER A 239 -37.17 -19.96 -19.83
CA SER A 239 -38.44 -20.64 -20.04
C SER A 239 -38.20 -21.78 -21.02
N SER A 240 -38.68 -22.98 -20.70
CA SER A 240 -38.57 -24.16 -21.58
C SER A 240 -37.15 -24.38 -22.14
N SER A 241 -36.13 -24.34 -21.28
CA SER A 241 -34.69 -24.46 -21.63
C SER A 241 -34.07 -23.33 -22.47
N ARG A 242 -34.81 -22.25 -22.73
CA ARG A 242 -34.30 -21.06 -23.44
C ARG A 242 -34.11 -19.88 -22.50
N VAL A 243 -32.94 -19.25 -22.57
CA VAL A 243 -32.71 -17.97 -21.88
C VAL A 243 -33.60 -16.90 -22.50
N THR A 244 -34.40 -16.24 -21.67
CA THR A 244 -35.30 -15.15 -22.06
C THR A 244 -34.72 -13.79 -21.69
N ASN A 245 -33.94 -13.72 -20.61
CA ASN A 245 -33.27 -12.49 -20.18
C ASN A 245 -31.97 -12.80 -19.43
N THR A 246 -31.06 -11.83 -19.41
CA THR A 246 -29.81 -11.86 -18.65
C THR A 246 -29.66 -10.56 -17.87
N ASP A 247 -29.52 -10.65 -16.56
CA ASP A 247 -29.17 -9.54 -15.67
C ASP A 247 -27.72 -9.66 -15.20
N ARG A 248 -27.16 -8.52 -14.77
CA ARG A 248 -25.81 -8.43 -14.21
C ARG A 248 -25.79 -7.57 -12.95
N SER A 249 -24.88 -7.90 -12.05
CA SER A 249 -24.52 -7.08 -10.90
C SER A 249 -23.01 -7.14 -10.73
N ASP A 250 -22.41 -6.04 -10.30
CA ASP A 250 -21.01 -5.98 -9.88
C ASP A 250 -20.91 -5.12 -8.62
N TRP A 251 -19.87 -5.37 -7.83
CA TRP A 251 -19.63 -4.65 -6.59
C TRP A 251 -18.14 -4.58 -6.27
N GLY A 252 -17.77 -3.57 -5.49
CA GLY A 252 -16.44 -3.36 -4.98
C GLY A 252 -16.50 -2.46 -3.75
N ASN A 253 -15.90 -2.89 -2.65
CA ASN A 253 -15.75 -2.08 -1.45
C ASN A 253 -14.43 -2.42 -0.74
N ILE A 254 -13.86 -1.44 -0.04
CA ILE A 254 -12.68 -1.62 0.80
C ILE A 254 -12.76 -0.64 1.95
N SER A 255 -12.41 -1.08 3.16
CA SER A 255 -12.48 -0.26 4.37
C SER A 255 -11.49 0.90 4.35
N LEU A 256 -10.32 0.67 3.72
CA LEU A 256 -9.29 1.68 3.56
C LEU A 256 -8.59 1.44 2.22
N GLY A 257 -8.85 2.31 1.26
CA GLY A 257 -8.44 2.15 -0.13
C GLY A 257 -9.42 2.75 -1.13
N LYS A 258 -9.28 2.33 -2.38
CA LYS A 258 -10.23 2.60 -3.45
C LYS A 258 -10.73 1.26 -4.02
N ALA A 259 -12.01 1.22 -4.35
CA ALA A 259 -12.64 0.07 -5.00
C ALA A 259 -13.43 0.54 -6.21
N ARG A 260 -13.38 -0.23 -7.30
CA ARG A 260 -14.13 0.04 -8.53
C ARG A 260 -14.53 -1.28 -9.17
N SER A 261 -15.76 -1.32 -9.68
CA SER A 261 -16.31 -2.47 -10.37
C SER A 261 -17.10 -1.99 -11.58
N GLU A 262 -17.02 -2.76 -12.67
CA GLU A 262 -17.84 -2.54 -13.84
C GLU A 262 -18.12 -3.87 -14.55
N SER A 263 -19.36 -4.05 -15.00
CA SER A 263 -19.76 -5.20 -15.80
C SER A 263 -20.68 -4.82 -16.96
N LYS A 264 -20.67 -5.64 -18.02
CA LYS A 264 -21.52 -5.48 -19.22
C LYS A 264 -21.98 -6.81 -19.78
N ILE A 265 -23.23 -6.88 -20.22
CA ILE A 265 -23.76 -8.04 -20.95
C ILE A 265 -23.10 -8.10 -22.34
N LEU A 266 -22.51 -9.24 -22.67
CA LEU A 266 -21.97 -9.51 -24.00
C LEU A 266 -22.98 -10.25 -24.88
N ASN A 267 -23.62 -11.28 -24.32
CA ASN A 267 -24.60 -12.11 -25.03
C ASN A 267 -25.76 -12.50 -24.11
N ASN A 268 -26.95 -12.52 -24.69
CA ASN A 268 -28.19 -13.06 -24.12
C ASN A 268 -28.88 -13.91 -25.20
N THR A 269 -28.30 -15.07 -25.50
CA THR A 269 -28.86 -15.98 -26.51
C THR A 269 -29.76 -16.98 -25.84
N GLY A 270 -30.73 -17.55 -26.57
CA GLY A 270 -31.58 -18.63 -26.05
C GLY A 270 -30.84 -19.88 -25.54
N SER A 271 -29.50 -19.94 -25.60
CA SER A 271 -28.68 -21.04 -25.08
C SER A 271 -27.85 -20.69 -23.84
N TYR A 272 -27.51 -19.40 -23.60
CA TYR A 272 -26.70 -18.97 -22.45
C TYR A 272 -26.68 -17.43 -22.29
N GLY A 273 -26.35 -16.99 -21.07
CA GLY A 273 -25.99 -15.61 -20.76
C GLY A 273 -24.48 -15.45 -20.60
N LYS A 274 -23.95 -14.29 -21.00
CA LYS A 274 -22.52 -13.97 -20.88
C LYS A 274 -22.32 -12.49 -20.52
N ILE A 275 -21.52 -12.23 -19.49
CA ILE A 275 -21.09 -10.87 -19.12
C ILE A 275 -19.56 -10.75 -19.21
N ARG A 276 -19.09 -9.54 -19.49
CA ARG A 276 -17.70 -9.12 -19.25
C ARG A 276 -17.65 -8.33 -17.96
N TYR A 277 -16.59 -8.52 -17.18
CA TYR A 277 -16.36 -7.75 -15.96
C TYR A 277 -14.94 -7.20 -15.92
N ALA A 278 -14.77 -6.11 -15.19
CA ALA A 278 -13.51 -5.56 -14.74
C ALA A 278 -13.70 -5.08 -13.30
N LEU A 279 -12.83 -5.53 -12.40
CA LEU A 279 -12.91 -5.30 -10.96
C LEU A 279 -11.54 -4.88 -10.47
N GLY A 280 -11.50 -3.92 -9.55
CA GLY A 280 -10.27 -3.34 -9.02
C GLY A 280 -10.41 -2.99 -7.54
N LEU A 281 -9.46 -3.45 -6.74
CA LEU A 281 -9.21 -2.96 -5.38
C LEU A 281 -7.79 -2.40 -5.31
N CYS A 282 -7.63 -1.31 -4.59
CA CYS A 282 -6.36 -0.65 -4.37
C CYS A 282 -6.26 -0.22 -2.92
N THR A 283 -5.11 -0.48 -2.30
CA THR A 283 -4.80 0.05 -0.96
C THR A 283 -4.57 1.58 -1.02
N PRO A 284 -4.59 2.29 0.12
CA PRO A 284 -4.95 3.72 0.22
C PRO A 284 -4.11 4.71 -0.56
N THR A 285 -2.88 4.36 -0.85
CA THR A 285 -1.90 5.25 -1.48
C THR A 285 -1.80 5.07 -2.99
N GLY A 286 -2.62 4.19 -3.55
CA GLY A 286 -2.73 3.97 -4.98
C GLY A 286 -4.01 4.54 -5.56
N SER A 287 -4.01 4.63 -6.87
CA SER A 287 -5.07 5.21 -7.68
C SER A 287 -5.65 4.16 -8.60
N LEU A 288 -6.97 4.19 -8.79
CA LEU A 288 -7.71 3.29 -9.66
C LEU A 288 -8.32 4.08 -10.81
N SER A 289 -7.95 3.72 -12.04
CA SER A 289 -8.56 4.26 -13.26
C SER A 289 -9.12 3.12 -14.10
N PHE A 290 -10.32 3.34 -14.65
CA PHE A 290 -11.03 2.37 -15.48
C PHE A 290 -11.23 2.95 -16.87
N ASN A 291 -10.91 2.16 -17.89
CA ASN A 291 -11.34 2.42 -19.25
C ASN A 291 -12.51 1.49 -19.58
N SER A 292 -13.73 2.03 -19.47
CA SER A 292 -14.98 1.31 -19.72
C SER A 292 -15.14 0.83 -21.17
N SER A 293 -14.47 1.48 -22.13
CA SER A 293 -14.48 1.07 -23.54
C SER A 293 -13.74 -0.25 -23.76
N ASN A 294 -12.64 -0.46 -23.02
CA ASN A 294 -11.77 -1.64 -23.19
C ASN A 294 -11.83 -2.64 -22.02
N PHE A 295 -12.54 -2.32 -20.93
CA PHE A 295 -12.57 -3.10 -19.69
C PHE A 295 -11.16 -3.38 -19.16
N THR A 296 -10.32 -2.34 -19.16
CA THR A 296 -8.95 -2.35 -18.62
C THR A 296 -8.88 -1.50 -17.37
N VAL A 297 -8.15 -2.00 -16.36
CA VAL A 297 -7.89 -1.31 -15.10
C VAL A 297 -6.43 -0.89 -15.06
N SER A 298 -6.14 0.37 -14.75
CA SER A 298 -4.79 0.90 -14.60
C SER A 298 -4.62 1.56 -13.24
N PHE A 299 -3.40 1.47 -12.70
CA PHE A 299 -3.02 1.98 -11.39
C PHE A 299 -1.85 2.94 -11.50
N SER A 300 -1.84 3.93 -10.61
CA SER A 300 -0.67 4.75 -10.28
C SER A 300 -0.51 4.80 -8.76
N GLY A 301 0.69 5.05 -8.26
CA GLY A 301 0.96 5.20 -6.84
C GLY A 301 1.29 3.91 -6.08
N LEU A 302 1.41 4.04 -4.75
CA LEU A 302 1.85 3.01 -3.82
C LEU A 302 0.64 2.14 -3.40
N GLY A 303 0.66 0.83 -3.61
CA GLY A 303 -0.36 -0.02 -2.99
C GLY A 303 -0.53 -1.39 -3.62
N SER A 304 -1.01 -2.36 -2.83
CA SER A 304 -1.49 -3.63 -3.38
C SER A 304 -2.69 -3.40 -4.28
N ASN A 305 -2.53 -3.80 -5.53
CA ASN A 305 -3.51 -3.65 -6.60
C ASN A 305 -4.04 -5.02 -6.95
N ILE A 306 -5.35 -5.19 -6.83
CA ILE A 306 -6.01 -6.44 -7.15
C ILE A 306 -6.87 -6.19 -8.36
N ILE A 307 -6.57 -6.90 -9.44
CA ILE A 307 -7.29 -6.77 -10.71
C ILE A 307 -7.93 -8.11 -11.03
N ALA A 308 -9.20 -8.05 -11.39
CA ALA A 308 -9.81 -9.15 -12.07
C ALA A 308 -10.67 -8.66 -13.22
N ASN A 309 -10.30 -9.05 -14.43
CA ASN A 309 -11.09 -8.83 -15.62
C ASN A 309 -11.25 -10.14 -16.39
N GLY A 310 -12.42 -10.30 -17.01
CA GLY A 310 -12.73 -11.57 -17.64
C GLY A 310 -14.15 -11.64 -18.13
N THR A 311 -14.58 -12.88 -18.37
CA THR A 311 -15.94 -13.17 -18.81
C THR A 311 -16.56 -14.21 -17.90
N LEU A 312 -17.78 -13.96 -17.46
CA LEU A 312 -18.62 -14.93 -16.75
C LEU A 312 -19.72 -15.43 -17.70
N THR A 313 -19.82 -16.75 -17.86
CA THR A 313 -20.82 -17.41 -18.71
C THR A 313 -21.70 -18.30 -17.85
N LEU A 314 -23.00 -18.32 -18.13
CA LEU A 314 -23.97 -19.15 -17.44
C LEU A 314 -24.93 -19.80 -18.43
N TYR A 315 -25.03 -21.12 -18.31
CA TYR A 315 -25.98 -21.96 -19.06
C TYR A 315 -27.22 -22.25 -18.20
N PRO A 316 -28.40 -22.43 -18.82
CA PRO A 316 -29.65 -22.81 -18.15
C PRO A 316 -29.50 -23.98 -17.16
#